data_AF-A0A2N1F383-F1
#
_entry.id   AF-A0A2N1F383-F1
#
_cell.length_a   1.000
_cell.length_b   1.000
_cell.length_c   1.000
_cell.angle_alpha   90.00
_cell.angle_beta   90.00
_cell.angle_gamma   90.00
#
_symmetry.space_group_name_H-M   'P 1'
#
loop_
_entity.id
_entity.type
_entity.pdbx_description
1 polymer ?
#
loop_
_entity_poly.entity_id
_entity_poly.type
_entity_poly.pdbx_seq_one_letter_code
_entity_poly.pdbx_strand_id
1 'polypeptide(L)' 'MNYQIKPRTSDIVITIYVVLTLFYRIKFENETGVTVLQSLVIGLCLVVMPWSLIKLKVLNPNWFGLFNSKKI' A
#
# COMPACT_ATOMS: atom_id res chain seq x y z
N MET A 1 12.82 7.37 -20.35
CA MET A 1 12.84 5.96 -19.91
C MET A 1 11.59 5.68 -19.11
N ASN A 2 10.74 4.75 -19.56
CA ASN A 2 9.50 4.40 -18.86
C ASN A 2 9.81 3.40 -17.73
N TYR A 3 10.07 3.89 -16.52
CA TYR A 3 10.30 3.06 -15.32
C TYR A 3 8.98 2.48 -14.76
N GLN A 4 8.08 2.04 -15.63
CA GLN A 4 6.81 1.47 -15.22
C GLN A 4 7.03 0.02 -14.81
N ILE A 5 6.88 -0.26 -13.52
CA ILE A 5 6.92 -1.62 -12.99
C ILE A 5 5.69 -2.38 -13.53
N LYS A 6 5.89 -3.66 -13.89
CA LYS A 6 4.80 -4.52 -14.38
C LYS A 6 3.62 -4.51 -13.39
N PRO A 7 2.36 -4.56 -13.88
CA PRO A 7 1.19 -4.41 -13.03
C PRO A 7 1.11 -5.44 -11.90
N ARG A 8 1.39 -6.72 -12.18
CA ARG A 8 1.41 -7.77 -11.14
C ARG A 8 2.42 -7.51 -10.03
N THR A 9 3.61 -7.00 -10.37
CA THR A 9 4.63 -6.68 -9.37
C THR A 9 4.19 -5.50 -8.51
N SER A 10 3.54 -4.50 -9.11
CA SER A 10 2.96 -3.37 -8.37
C SER A 10 1.88 -3.83 -7.39
N ASP A 11 1.00 -4.75 -7.80
CA ASP A 11 -0.05 -5.31 -6.92
C ASP A 11 0.55 -6.07 -5.72
N ILE A 12 1.59 -6.87 -5.95
CA ILE A 12 2.30 -7.60 -4.88
C ILE A 12 2.96 -6.62 -3.90
N VAL A 13 3.63 -5.58 -4.42
CA VAL A 13 4.29 -4.55 -3.58
C VAL A 13 3.27 -3.82 -2.72
N ILE A 14 2.13 -3.41 -3.27
CA ILE A 14 1.06 -2.73 -2.50
C ILE A 14 0.47 -3.69 -1.47
N THR A 15 0.25 -4.95 -1.83
CA THR A 15 -0.28 -5.95 -0.89
C THR A 15 0.66 -6.15 0.29
N ILE A 16 1.96 -6.36 0.02
CA ILE A 16 2.98 -6.50 1.06
C ILE A 16 3.04 -5.24 1.92
N TYR A 17 3.00 -4.05 1.30
CA TYR A 17 2.98 -2.77 2.00
C TYR A 17 1.80 -2.68 2.97
N VAL A 18 0.58 -3.00 2.51
CA VAL A 18 -0.64 -2.97 3.35
C VAL A 18 -0.55 -3.96 4.51
N VAL A 19 -0.07 -5.18 4.27
CA VAL A 19 0.09 -6.21 5.32
C VAL A 19 1.11 -5.77 6.36
N LEU A 20 2.28 -5.30 5.93
CA LEU A 20 3.32 -4.83 6.85
C LEU A 20 2.84 -3.62 7.65
N THR A 21 2.18 -2.67 7.01
CA THR A 21 1.70 -1.46 7.68
C THR A 21 0.60 -1.75 8.69
N LEU A 22 -0.32 -2.67 8.39
CA LEU A 22 -1.30 -3.16 9.38
C LEU A 22 -0.62 -3.86 10.56
N PHE A 23 0.37 -4.72 10.29
CA PHE A 23 1.13 -5.41 11.34
C PHE A 23 1.85 -4.43 12.26
N TYR A 24 2.62 -3.49 11.69
CA TYR A 24 3.31 -2.46 12.46
C TYR A 24 2.34 -1.56 13.20
N ARG A 25 1.20 -1.22 12.59
CA ARG A 25 0.18 -0.37 13.22
C ARG A 25 -0.37 -1.02 14.49
N ILE A 26 -0.75 -2.30 14.44
CA ILE A 26 -1.27 -3.02 15.61
C ILE A 26 -0.22 -3.08 16.71
N LYS A 27 1.04 -3.36 16.37
CA LYS A 27 2.13 -3.42 17.35
C LYS A 27 2.41 -2.04 17.97
N PHE A 28 2.46 -1.00 17.15
CA PHE A 28 2.74 0.37 17.59
C PHE A 28 1.61 0.92 18.47
N GLU A 29 0.35 0.70 18.08
CA GLU A 29 -0.82 1.18 18.84
C GLU A 29 -0.89 0.52 20.23
N ASN A 30 -0.47 -0.74 20.36
CA ASN A 30 -0.42 -1.47 21.62
C ASN A 30 0.68 -0.99 22.58
N GLU A 31 1.82 -0.51 22.07
CA GLU A 31 2.97 -0.15 22.90
C GLU A 31 3.00 1.34 23.30
N THR A 32 2.45 2.24 22.49
CA THR A 32 2.70 3.69 22.62
C THR A 32 1.54 4.53 23.12
N GLY A 33 0.37 3.94 23.43
CA GLY A 33 -0.77 4.70 23.96
C GLY A 33 -1.20 5.84 23.01
N VAL A 34 -1.26 5.53 21.71
CA VAL A 34 -1.42 6.51 20.64
C VAL A 34 -2.75 7.22 20.77
N THR A 35 -2.73 8.55 20.77
CA THR A 35 -3.97 9.35 20.80
C THR A 35 -4.71 9.28 19.45
N VAL A 36 -6.03 9.49 19.47
CA VAL A 36 -6.90 9.43 18.27
C VAL A 36 -6.37 10.29 17.12
N LEU A 37 -5.88 11.50 17.44
CA LEU A 37 -5.33 12.41 16.44
C LEU A 37 -4.06 11.86 15.77
N GLN A 38 -3.16 11.25 16.56
CA GLN A 38 -1.95 10.65 16.03
C GLN A 38 -2.25 9.43 15.17
N SER A 39 -3.18 8.56 15.57
CA SER A 39 -3.60 7.41 14.75
C SER A 39 -4.17 7.86 13.40
N LEU A 40 -4.93 8.97 13.39
CA LEU A 40 -5.51 9.54 12.19
C LEU A 40 -4.46 10.11 11.23
N VAL A 41 -3.47 10.85 11.75
CA VAL A 41 -2.35 11.39 10.95
C VAL A 41 -1.49 10.27 10.38
N ILE A 42 -1.17 9.24 11.18
CA ILE A 42 -0.40 8.08 10.74
C ILE A 42 -1.15 7.32 9.63
N GLY A 43 -2.46 7.09 9.81
CA GLY A 43 -3.32 6.49 8.79
C GLY A 43 -3.36 7.28 7.48
N LEU A 44 -3.46 8.61 7.56
CA LEU A 44 -3.41 9.48 6.39
C LEU A 44 -2.06 9.38 5.66
N CYS A 45 -0.95 9.41 6.40
CA CYS A 45 0.39 9.29 5.83
C CYS A 45 0.58 7.93 5.13
N LEU A 46 0.08 6.85 5.74
CA LEU A 46 0.08 5.49 5.21
C LEU A 46 -0.67 5.35 3.89
N VAL A 47 -1.74 6.12 3.67
CA VAL A 47 -2.52 6.12 2.42
C VAL A 47 -1.88 7.05 1.37
N VAL A 48 -1.35 8.20 1.79
CA VAL A 48 -0.71 9.17 0.88
C VAL A 48 0.56 8.61 0.26
N MET A 49 1.32 7.78 0.98
CA MET A 49 2.52 7.10 0.45
C MET A 49 2.23 6.32 -0.85
N PRO A 50 1.43 5.24 -0.86
CA PRO A 50 1.14 4.48 -2.08
C PRO A 50 0.43 5.34 -3.14
N TRP A 51 -0.43 6.29 -2.72
CA TRP A 51 -1.10 7.21 -3.65
C TRP A 51 -0.10 8.07 -4.43
N SER A 52 0.93 8.61 -3.78
CA SER A 52 1.99 9.37 -4.43
C SER A 52 2.77 8.52 -5.43
N LEU A 53 3.14 7.29 -5.06
CA LEU A 53 3.85 6.38 -5.97
C LEU A 53 3.02 5.96 -7.20
N ILE A 54 1.69 5.82 -7.05
CA ILE A 54 0.77 5.58 -8.17
C ILE A 54 0.74 6.82 -9.09
N LYS A 55 0.63 8.02 -8.50
CA LYS A 55 0.54 9.27 -9.26
C LYS A 55 1.82 9.60 -10.02
N LEU A 56 2.97 9.24 -9.47
CA LEU A 56 4.29 9.35 -10.11
C LEU A 56 4.52 8.29 -11.20
N LYS A 57 3.55 7.42 -11.48
CA LYS A 57 3.65 6.28 -12.43
C LYS A 57 4.80 5.32 -12.11
N VAL A 58 5.24 5.28 -10.85
CA VAL A 58 6.24 4.31 -10.37
C VAL A 58 5.58 2.94 -10.17
N LEU A 59 4.40 2.93 -9.53
CA LEU A 59 3.54 1.77 -9.45
C LEU A 59 2.38 1.91 -10.43
N ASN A 60 2.12 0.85 -11.19
CA ASN A 60 0.96 0.75 -12.08
C ASN A 60 0.09 -0.43 -11.63
N PRO A 61 -0.55 -0.34 -10.45
CA PRO A 61 -1.31 -1.46 -9.92
C PRO A 61 -2.50 -1.73 -10.82
N ASN A 62 -2.74 -3.00 -11.08
CA ASN A 62 -3.98 -3.44 -11.66
C ASN A 62 -4.82 -3.84 -10.46
N TRP A 63 -5.62 -2.90 -9.94
CA TRP A 63 -6.23 -2.89 -8.60
C TRP A 63 -6.67 -4.23 -7.98
N PHE A 64 -6.97 -5.28 -8.76
CA PHE A 64 -6.97 -6.70 -8.34
C PHE A 64 -6.75 -7.66 -9.54
N GLY A 65 -5.80 -7.36 -10.43
CA GLY A 65 -5.54 -8.07 -11.69
C GLY A 65 -4.86 -9.43 -11.52
N LEU A 66 -4.46 -9.78 -10.30
CA LEU A 66 -3.98 -11.12 -9.94
C LEU A 66 -5.06 -12.20 -10.16
N PHE A 67 -6.34 -11.85 -10.03
CA PHE A 67 -7.47 -12.78 -10.19
C PHE A 67 -8.00 -12.89 -11.63
N ASN A 68 -7.46 -12.11 -12.58
CA ASN A 68 -7.71 -12.35 -14.01
C ASN A 68 -6.89 -13.56 -14.47
N SER A 69 -7.36 -14.74 -14.05
CA SER A 69 -7.11 -15.98 -14.76
C SER A 69 -7.55 -15.75 -16.20
N LYS A 70 -6.65 -15.98 -17.15
CA LYS A 70 -7.02 -16.10 -18.56
C LYS A 70 -8.22 -17.06 -18.60
N LYS A 71 -9.41 -16.56 -18.97
CA LYS A 71 -10.48 -17.44 -19.42
C LYS A 71 -9.90 -18.19 -20.62
N ILE A 72 -9.59 -19.46 -20.40
CA ILE A 72 -9.35 -20.45 -21.45
C ILE A 72 -10.69 -20.68 -22.13
#